data_AF-A0A7S1R9M9-F1
#
_entry.id   AF-A0A7S1R9M9-F1
#
_cell.length_a   1.000
_cell.length_b   1.000
_cell.length_c   1.000
_cell.angle_alpha   90.00
_cell.angle_beta   90.00
_cell.angle_gamma   90.00
#
_symmetry.space_group_name_H-M   'P 1'
#
loop_
_entity.id
_entity.type
_entity.pdbx_description
1 polymer ?
#
loop_
_entity_poly.entity_id
_entity_poly.type
_entity_poly.pdbx_seq_one_letter_code
_entity_poly.pdbx_strand_id
1 'polypeptide(L)'
;EGHDYTAPVWLGEFGSSVPGFYWNNLMHYASQRDLDFAYWAINGKKWATGYIDMGQGDWVAYKHGRWENETFGLLDTDYETVRRAWQLLDLQALMLSPARWRPRN
;
A
#
# COMPACT_ATOMS: atom_id res chain seq x y z
N GLU A 1 -8.25 -26.80 3.09
CA GLU A 1 -7.16 -25.94 3.62
C GLU A 1 -7.21 -25.96 5.15
N GLY A 2 -6.04 -25.82 5.80
CA GLY A 2 -5.86 -25.93 7.25
C GLY A 2 -5.06 -27.18 7.65
N HIS A 3 -3.74 -27.05 7.73
CA HIS A 3 -2.84 -28.00 8.41
C HIS A 3 -2.29 -27.35 9.70
N ASP A 4 -1.71 -28.15 10.61
CA ASP A 4 -1.15 -27.67 11.90
C ASP A 4 -0.10 -26.54 11.76
N TYR A 5 0.48 -26.37 10.56
CA TYR A 5 1.44 -25.32 10.21
C TYR A 5 0.83 -24.17 9.38
N THR A 6 -0.50 -24.08 9.29
CA THR A 6 -1.19 -22.99 8.59
C THR A 6 -1.49 -21.86 9.58
N ALA A 7 -0.68 -20.80 9.54
CA ALA A 7 -0.96 -19.58 10.29
C ALA A 7 -1.68 -18.57 9.37
N PRO A 8 -2.60 -17.74 9.92
CA PRO A 8 -3.15 -16.62 9.17
C PRO A 8 -2.02 -15.65 8.79
N VAL A 9 -2.04 -15.17 7.55
CA VAL A 9 -1.07 -14.19 7.04
C VAL A 9 -1.78 -12.86 6.86
N TRP A 10 -1.25 -11.82 7.49
CA TRP A 10 -1.73 -10.45 7.36
C TRP A 10 -0.73 -9.64 6.53
N LEU A 11 -1.17 -9.09 5.39
CA LEU A 11 -0.34 -8.18 4.59
C LEU A 11 -0.32 -6.79 5.26
N GLY A 12 0.74 -6.49 6.02
CA GLY A 12 0.78 -5.34 6.93
C GLY A 12 0.97 -3.98 6.27
N GLU A 13 1.79 -3.92 5.20
CA GLU A 13 2.07 -2.68 4.48
C GLU A 13 2.35 -2.97 3.00
N PHE A 14 1.74 -2.18 2.13
CA PHE A 14 1.95 -2.22 0.69
C PHE A 14 1.36 -0.94 0.08
N GLY A 15 1.81 -0.58 -1.12
CA GLY A 15 1.34 0.63 -1.79
C GLY A 15 1.97 0.80 -3.16
N SER A 16 1.29 1.56 -4.03
CA SER A 16 1.85 2.00 -5.30
C SER A 16 1.26 3.34 -5.71
N SER A 17 2.02 4.18 -6.40
CA SER A 17 1.55 5.48 -6.88
C SER A 17 1.05 5.41 -8.32
N VAL A 18 1.28 4.27 -8.98
CA VAL A 18 0.95 4.04 -10.38
C VAL A 18 0.24 2.68 -10.52
N PRO A 19 -0.78 2.59 -11.40
CA PRO A 19 -1.28 1.30 -11.81
C PRO A 19 -0.20 0.64 -12.67
N GLY A 20 0.12 -0.63 -12.41
CA GLY A 20 1.20 -1.30 -13.13
C GLY A 20 1.39 -2.75 -12.71
N PHE A 21 2.41 -3.39 -13.27
CA PHE A 21 2.66 -4.82 -13.08
C PHE A 21 2.78 -5.22 -11.61
N TYR A 22 3.49 -4.44 -10.79
CA TYR A 22 3.60 -4.71 -9.36
C TYR A 22 2.23 -4.74 -8.67
N TRP A 23 1.44 -3.68 -8.84
CA TRP A 23 0.14 -3.55 -8.20
C TRP A 23 -0.82 -4.63 -8.68
N ASN A 24 -0.94 -4.84 -10.00
CA ASN A 24 -1.88 -5.80 -10.56
C ASN A 24 -1.57 -7.24 -10.14
N ASN A 25 -0.29 -7.62 -10.12
CA ASN A 25 0.09 -8.96 -9.67
C ASN A 25 -0.10 -9.13 -8.15
N LEU A 26 0.18 -8.10 -7.36
CA LEU A 26 -0.07 -8.13 -5.92
C LEU A 26 -1.56 -8.28 -5.62
N MET A 27 -2.42 -7.48 -6.26
CA MET A 27 -3.88 -7.55 -6.08
C MET A 27 -4.44 -8.90 -6.55
N HIS A 28 -3.92 -9.42 -7.68
CA HIS A 28 -4.29 -10.76 -8.15
C HIS A 28 -3.93 -11.83 -7.11
N TYR A 29 -2.70 -11.82 -6.61
CA TYR A 29 -2.23 -12.77 -5.61
C TYR A 29 -3.04 -12.67 -4.30
N ALA A 30 -3.24 -11.46 -3.78
CA ALA A 30 -4.00 -11.22 -2.56
C ALA A 30 -5.44 -11.72 -2.69
N SER A 31 -6.08 -11.47 -3.84
CA SER A 31 -7.45 -11.94 -4.09
C SER A 31 -7.55 -13.46 -4.24
N GLN A 32 -6.55 -14.11 -4.85
CA GLN A 32 -6.56 -15.58 -5.01
C GLN A 32 -6.32 -16.32 -3.68
N ARG A 33 -5.67 -15.66 -2.72
CA ARG A 33 -5.35 -16.23 -1.40
C ARG A 33 -6.25 -15.74 -0.28
N ASP A 34 -7.23 -14.88 -0.59
CA ASP A 34 -8.14 -14.23 0.37
C ASP A 34 -7.39 -13.60 1.56
N LEU A 35 -6.35 -12.81 1.26
CA LEU A 35 -5.49 -12.22 2.30
C LEU A 35 -6.19 -11.08 3.04
N ASP A 36 -6.14 -11.12 4.36
CA ASP A 36 -6.38 -9.97 5.21
C ASP A 36 -5.22 -8.97 5.13
N PHE A 37 -5.51 -7.67 5.27
CA PHE A 37 -4.49 -6.63 5.08
C PHE A 37 -4.71 -5.36 5.91
N ALA A 38 -3.63 -4.61 6.07
CA ALA A 38 -3.63 -3.21 6.47
C ALA A 38 -2.92 -2.40 5.38
N TYR A 39 -3.47 -1.24 5.02
CA TYR A 39 -2.94 -0.43 3.93
C TYR A 39 -2.08 0.73 4.44
N TRP A 40 -0.90 0.91 3.85
CA TRP A 40 -0.03 2.06 4.10
C TRP A 40 -0.02 3.01 2.88
N ALA A 41 -0.43 4.27 2.98
CA ALA A 41 -0.96 4.98 4.14
C ALA A 41 -2.31 5.60 3.81
N ILE A 42 -3.19 5.75 4.81
CA ILE A 42 -4.48 6.42 4.61
C ILE A 42 -4.27 7.89 4.28
N ASN A 43 -3.49 8.61 5.08
CA ASN A 43 -3.34 10.07 5.00
C ASN A 43 -2.30 10.58 3.97
N GLY A 44 -1.59 9.67 3.30
CA GLY A 44 -0.53 10.04 2.36
C GLY A 44 0.61 10.86 2.97
N LYS A 45 0.92 10.61 4.25
CA LYS A 45 2.11 11.17 4.90
C LYS A 45 2.89 10.11 5.66
N LYS A 46 4.21 10.26 5.71
CA LYS A 46 5.10 9.48 6.56
C LYS A 46 6.01 10.41 7.38
N TRP A 47 6.33 10.02 8.61
CA TRP A 47 7.35 10.70 9.38
C TRP A 47 8.72 10.22 8.91
N ALA A 48 9.63 11.14 8.61
CA ALA A 48 10.97 10.80 8.16
C ALA A 48 12.02 11.55 8.99
N THR A 49 13.12 10.86 9.27
CA THR A 49 14.31 11.41 9.94
C THR A 49 15.47 11.63 8.97
N GLY A 50 15.27 11.38 7.67
CA GLY A 50 16.23 11.58 6.59
C GLY A 50 15.74 10.98 5.26
N TYR A 51 16.65 10.78 4.31
CA TYR A 51 16.44 10.04 3.06
C TYR A 51 17.70 9.29 2.63
N ILE A 52 17.55 8.21 1.85
CA ILE A 52 18.68 7.56 1.18
C ILE A 52 19.04 8.40 -0.05
N ASP A 53 20.29 8.85 -0.15
CA ASP A 53 20.81 9.45 -1.38
C ASP A 53 20.98 8.35 -2.42
N MET A 54 20.17 8.37 -3.48
CA MET A 54 20.18 7.32 -4.50
C MET A 54 21.42 7.34 -5.40
N GLY A 55 22.20 8.43 -5.42
CA GLY A 55 23.45 8.50 -6.17
C GLY A 55 24.64 7.90 -5.41
N GLN A 56 24.61 7.96 -4.08
CA GLN A 56 25.72 7.53 -3.21
C GLN A 56 25.40 6.28 -2.39
N GLY A 57 24.11 5.97 -2.18
CA GLY A 57 23.63 4.91 -1.31
C GLY A 57 23.64 5.25 0.18
N ASP A 58 24.09 6.46 0.54
CA ASP A 58 24.25 6.88 1.93
C ASP A 58 22.95 7.38 2.54
N TRP A 59 22.79 7.18 3.85
CA TRP A 59 21.70 7.76 4.62
C TRP A 59 22.00 9.22 4.98
N VAL A 60 21.15 10.14 4.55
CA VAL A 60 21.25 11.57 4.85
C VAL A 60 20.18 11.95 5.87
N ALA A 61 20.61 12.18 7.11
CA ALA A 61 19.71 12.58 8.19
C ALA A 61 19.21 14.02 8.03
N TYR A 62 17.95 14.27 8.38
CA TYR A 62 17.42 15.61 8.55
C TYR A 62 17.90 16.24 9.85
N LYS A 63 18.03 17.57 9.84
CA LYS A 63 18.31 18.34 11.05
C LYS A 63 17.24 18.13 12.13
N HIS A 64 15.98 18.05 11.70
CA HIS A 64 14.82 17.70 12.53
C HIS A 64 13.92 16.77 11.73
N GLY A 65 13.31 15.78 12.38
CA GLY A 65 12.32 14.93 11.74
C GLY A 65 11.16 15.77 11.18
N ARG A 66 10.59 15.31 10.07
CA ARG A 66 9.50 16.02 9.38
C ARG A 66 8.53 15.04 8.74
N TRP A 67 7.30 15.52 8.52
CA TRP A 67 6.33 14.82 7.69
C TRP A 67 6.69 14.98 6.21
N GLU A 68 6.68 13.87 5.50
CA GLU A 68 6.89 13.81 4.06
C GLU A 68 5.65 13.29 3.35
N ASN A 69 5.55 13.63 2.07
CA ASN A 69 4.50 13.11 1.21
C ASN A 69 4.73 11.60 0.99
N GLU A 70 3.81 10.78 1.50
CA GLU A 70 3.76 9.36 1.14
C GLU A 70 2.98 9.24 -0.17
N THR A 71 3.73 8.95 -1.24
CA THR A 71 3.20 8.95 -2.60
C THR A 71 2.14 7.89 -2.83
N PHE A 72 2.10 6.84 -2.01
CA PHE A 72 1.12 5.76 -2.08
C PHE A 72 -0.15 6.04 -1.23
N GLY A 73 -0.30 7.24 -0.69
CA GLY A 73 -1.44 7.63 0.13
C GLY A 73 -2.82 7.49 -0.52
N LEU A 74 -3.85 7.12 0.25
CA LEU A 74 -5.24 7.11 -0.22
C LEU A 74 -5.86 8.51 -0.29
N LEU A 75 -5.58 9.36 0.71
CA LEU A 75 -6.15 10.71 0.84
C LEU A 75 -5.13 11.79 0.47
N ASP A 76 -5.61 12.86 -0.15
CA ASP A 76 -4.84 14.08 -0.41
C ASP A 76 -4.48 14.80 0.91
N THR A 77 -3.71 15.89 0.80
CA THR A 77 -3.23 16.63 1.98
C THR A 77 -4.34 17.34 2.75
N ASP A 78 -5.55 17.39 2.19
CA ASP A 78 -6.77 17.88 2.85
C ASP A 78 -7.41 16.83 3.77
N TYR A 79 -6.94 15.57 3.75
CA TYR A 79 -7.49 14.44 4.53
C TYR A 79 -8.95 14.10 4.20
N GLU A 80 -9.46 14.57 3.06
CA GLU A 80 -10.85 14.38 2.64
C GLU A 80 -10.92 13.81 1.23
N THR A 81 -10.12 14.34 0.31
CA THR A 81 -10.17 13.97 -1.10
C THR A 81 -9.39 12.68 -1.34
N VAL A 82 -9.98 11.73 -2.06
CA VAL A 82 -9.27 10.51 -2.48
C VAL A 82 -8.30 10.82 -3.62
N ARG A 83 -7.00 10.56 -3.42
CA ARG A 83 -5.95 10.86 -4.43
C ARG A 83 -6.18 10.12 -5.74
N ARG A 84 -6.58 8.85 -5.63
CA ARG A 84 -6.66 7.90 -6.74
C ARG A 84 -7.84 6.97 -6.54
N ALA A 85 -8.95 7.26 -7.20
CA ALA A 85 -10.15 6.42 -7.15
C ALA A 85 -9.83 4.96 -7.51
N TRP A 86 -8.91 4.74 -8.46
CA TRP A 86 -8.53 3.41 -8.88
C TRP A 86 -7.95 2.56 -7.74
N GLN A 87 -7.12 3.14 -6.88
CA GLN A 87 -6.47 2.42 -5.80
C GLN A 87 -7.46 2.05 -4.70
N LEU A 88 -8.35 2.98 -4.33
CA LEU A 88 -9.40 2.72 -3.35
C LEU A 88 -10.37 1.63 -3.81
N LEU A 89 -10.79 1.66 -5.08
CA LEU A 89 -11.69 0.64 -5.64
C LEU A 89 -11.06 -0.76 -5.62
N ASP A 90 -9.76 -0.87 -5.92
CA ASP A 90 -9.06 -2.16 -5.86
C ASP A 90 -9.00 -2.70 -4.42
N LEU A 91 -8.67 -1.84 -3.45
CA LEU A 91 -8.65 -2.22 -2.04
C LEU A 91 -10.04 -2.63 -1.54
N GLN A 92 -11.10 -1.90 -1.92
CA GLN A 92 -12.48 -2.27 -1.58
C GLN A 92 -12.89 -3.62 -2.19
N ALA A 93 -12.40 -3.95 -3.38
CA ALA A 93 -12.64 -5.26 -3.98
C ALA A 93 -11.92 -6.40 -3.24
N LEU A 94 -10.76 -6.12 -2.62
CA LEU A 94 -10.07 -7.06 -1.72
C LEU A 94 -10.74 -7.19 -0.35
N MET A 95 -11.45 -6.17 0.15
CA MET A 95 -12.15 -6.23 1.45
C MET A 95 -13.36 -7.17 1.46
N LEU A 96 -13.85 -7.58 0.29
CA LEU A 96 -14.95 -8.54 0.19
C LEU A 96 -14.44 -9.94 0.54
N SER A 97 -15.29 -10.79 1.11
CA SER A 97 -15.00 -12.21 1.30
C SER A 97 -16.00 -13.09 0.54
N PRO A 98 -15.56 -13.99 -0.35
CA PRO A 98 -14.18 -14.06 -0.85
C PRO A 98 -13.85 -12.80 -1.66
N ALA A 99 -12.58 -12.41 -1.68
CA ALA A 99 -12.09 -11.26 -2.45
C ALA A 99 -12.54 -11.34 -3.92
N ARG A 100 -12.98 -10.20 -4.48
CA ARG A 100 -13.56 -10.12 -5.84
C ARG A 100 -12.76 -9.24 -6.78
N TRP A 101 -11.51 -8.95 -6.45
CA TRP A 101 -10.68 -8.13 -7.31
C TRP A 101 -10.51 -8.77 -8.70
N ARG A 102 -10.62 -7.96 -9.74
CA ARG A 102 -10.34 -8.35 -11.12
C ARG A 102 -9.56 -7.22 -11.80
N PRO A 103 -8.63 -7.55 -12.71
CA PRO A 103 -7.92 -6.53 -13.47
C PRO A 103 -8.93 -5.69 -14.27
N ARG A 104 -8.69 -4.39 -14.31
CA ARG A 104 -9.46 -3.46 -15.13
C ARG A 104 -8.86 -3.42 -16.53
N ASN A 105 -9.72 -3.53 -17.54
CA ASN A 105 -9.36 -3.45 -18.96
C ASN A 105 -9.00 -2.01 -19.35
#